data_AF-A0A8S4EFT8-F1
#
_entry.id   AF-A0A8S4EFT8-F1
#
_cell.length_a   1.000
_cell.length_b   1.000
_cell.length_c   1.000
_cell.angle_alpha   90.00
_cell.angle_beta   90.00
_cell.angle_gamma   90.00
#
_symmetry.space_group_name_H-M   'P 1'
#
loop_
_entity.id
_entity.type
_entity.pdbx_description
1 polymer ?
#
loop_
_entity_poly.entity_id
_entity_poly.type
_entity_poly.pdbx_seq_one_letter_code
_entity_poly.pdbx_strand_id
1 'polypeptide(L)'
;MAEPYETVKLNYTIHKFSSYSADYIPENISVNNPTDQLSRWFTDSNTPSQYIMLKLTSPAIVETIMFGKYMKAHVSDLKRFKVLGGTDDRNMSELLSAGLKNDSAPETFHLRHRTREGLYLPVTYIKILPLQSWGPAYNFTIWYVELHGKNHPELIKYAMDTISLRKEEEAVRILLKHLRRRRYKDAFEALSRESGVRLEGPTQAKLWNALVENGDYELTEKILDDAIAAGELDWYVSWQPYSPRWKLLSPCSAAVEERLCWSPPPQPARRALMNTTNTDPRPDCNGEVTPSSVVDAYDESDPLKPGSGGDRPGPRGGHQLVVDPDTERSVVNTSSSSVVDAYEESDPLKPGSGGDRPGPRGGHQLVVDPDTGNLYLFGGWNGTSDLDDLWCYEPERAQWSLRCAHSGAVGGPAPRSCHKMALHPGRGILYTIGRYLDNAMRVPENMKVCYR
;
A
#
# COMPACT_ATOMS: atom_id res chain seq x y z
N MET A 1 -8.97 21.00 24.92
CA MET A 1 -10.31 21.12 25.54
C MET A 1 -10.81 19.71 25.77
N ALA A 2 -11.06 19.30 27.02
CA ALA A 2 -11.63 17.99 27.31
C ALA A 2 -13.03 17.92 26.67
N GLU A 3 -13.32 16.86 25.94
CA GLU A 3 -14.68 16.68 25.42
C GLU A 3 -15.65 16.51 26.60
N PRO A 4 -16.80 17.20 26.62
CA PRO A 4 -17.65 17.32 27.81
C PRO A 4 -18.45 16.05 28.14
N TYR A 5 -18.30 14.99 27.34
CA TYR A 5 -19.11 13.78 27.44
C TYR A 5 -18.24 12.58 27.77
N GLU A 6 -18.51 11.96 28.91
CA GLU A 6 -17.84 10.74 29.34
C GLU A 6 -18.26 9.53 28.49
N THR A 7 -17.31 8.62 28.28
CA THR A 7 -17.52 7.34 27.59
C THR A 7 -18.00 6.30 28.61
N VAL A 8 -19.14 5.66 28.32
CA VAL A 8 -19.78 4.65 29.18
C VAL A 8 -19.94 3.33 28.44
N LYS A 9 -20.09 2.24 29.20
CA LYS A 9 -20.48 0.92 28.64
C LYS A 9 -21.91 0.98 28.12
N LEU A 10 -22.10 0.52 26.89
CA LEU A 10 -23.38 0.54 26.19
C LEU A 10 -24.04 -0.84 26.24
N ASN A 11 -25.26 -0.90 26.75
CA ASN A 11 -26.05 -2.13 26.79
C ASN A 11 -26.73 -2.41 25.45
N TYR A 12 -26.82 -3.68 25.10
CA TYR A 12 -27.43 -4.15 23.86
C TYR A 12 -28.16 -5.47 24.05
N THR A 13 -29.05 -5.79 23.12
CA THR A 13 -29.69 -7.10 22.97
C THR A 13 -29.38 -7.66 21.58
N ILE A 14 -29.43 -8.99 21.43
CA ILE A 14 -29.35 -9.59 20.10
C ILE A 14 -30.64 -9.26 19.33
N HIS A 15 -30.50 -8.68 18.14
CA HIS A 15 -31.62 -8.29 17.29
C HIS A 15 -31.90 -9.32 16.21
N LYS A 16 -30.86 -9.69 15.45
CA LYS A 16 -30.90 -10.65 14.34
C LYS A 16 -29.56 -11.35 14.23
N PHE A 17 -29.55 -12.54 13.67
CA PHE A 17 -28.34 -13.30 13.39
C PHE A 17 -28.59 -14.16 12.16
N SER A 18 -27.51 -14.62 11.53
CA SER A 18 -27.59 -15.48 10.35
C SER A 18 -27.89 -16.94 10.72
N SER A 19 -27.09 -17.51 11.62
CA SER A 19 -27.15 -18.91 12.01
C SER A 19 -26.48 -19.14 13.36
N TYR A 20 -26.69 -20.29 13.96
CA TYR A 20 -25.93 -20.78 15.10
C TYR A 20 -26.02 -22.30 15.19
N SER A 21 -25.04 -22.92 15.86
CA SER A 21 -25.00 -24.37 16.08
C SER A 21 -25.33 -24.73 17.53
N ALA A 22 -26.29 -25.64 17.73
CA ALA A 22 -26.61 -26.26 19.02
C ALA A 22 -26.69 -25.25 20.20
N ASP A 23 -25.86 -25.47 21.24
CA ASP A 23 -25.81 -24.67 22.48
C ASP A 23 -25.03 -23.35 22.34
N TYR A 24 -24.44 -23.06 21.18
CA TYR A 24 -23.65 -21.85 20.92
C TYR A 24 -24.51 -20.67 20.47
N ILE A 25 -25.48 -20.32 21.32
CA ILE A 25 -26.49 -19.32 21.00
C ILE A 25 -25.89 -17.91 20.86
N PRO A 26 -26.51 -17.05 20.03
CA PRO A 26 -26.08 -15.66 19.85
C PRO A 26 -25.94 -14.85 21.15
N GLU A 27 -26.79 -15.09 22.14
CA GLU A 27 -26.82 -14.34 23.41
C GLU A 27 -25.56 -14.52 24.26
N ASN A 28 -24.81 -15.61 24.04
CA ASN A 28 -23.60 -15.91 24.79
C ASN A 28 -22.53 -14.82 24.67
N ILE A 29 -22.53 -14.03 23.59
CA ILE A 29 -21.55 -12.94 23.40
C ILE A 29 -21.72 -11.80 24.41
N SER A 30 -22.82 -11.78 25.17
CA SER A 30 -23.07 -10.77 26.21
C SER A 30 -22.40 -11.09 27.54
N VAL A 31 -21.85 -12.30 27.72
CA VAL A 31 -21.23 -12.77 28.96
C VAL A 31 -19.75 -13.03 28.73
N ASN A 32 -18.89 -12.35 29.49
CA ASN A 32 -17.45 -12.55 29.41
C ASN A 32 -17.02 -13.74 30.30
N ASN A 33 -16.99 -14.94 29.73
CA ASN A 33 -16.55 -16.14 30.43
C ASN A 33 -15.47 -16.90 29.64
N PRO A 34 -14.19 -16.49 29.73
CA PRO A 34 -13.12 -17.03 28.88
C PRO A 34 -12.73 -18.48 29.20
N THR A 35 -13.19 -19.03 30.33
CA THR A 35 -12.92 -20.42 30.74
C THR A 35 -13.98 -21.41 30.27
N ASP A 36 -15.16 -20.92 29.89
CA ASP A 36 -16.27 -21.75 29.42
C ASP A 36 -16.28 -21.82 27.89
N GLN A 37 -16.07 -23.02 27.35
CA GLN A 37 -16.06 -23.26 25.90
C GLN A 37 -17.45 -23.08 25.25
N LEU A 38 -18.53 -23.18 26.03
CA LEU A 38 -19.89 -22.99 25.53
C LEU A 38 -20.31 -21.52 25.49
N SER A 39 -19.64 -20.63 26.23
CA SER A 39 -19.92 -19.20 26.30
C SER A 39 -19.43 -18.44 25.05
N ARG A 40 -19.99 -18.81 23.90
CA ARG A 40 -19.73 -18.20 22.60
C ARG A 40 -20.92 -18.33 21.66
N TRP A 41 -20.99 -17.44 20.69
CA TRP A 41 -21.78 -17.65 19.48
C TRP A 41 -20.91 -18.37 18.45
N PHE A 42 -21.45 -19.44 17.86
CA PHE A 42 -20.77 -20.23 16.83
C PHE A 42 -21.72 -20.50 15.67
N THR A 43 -21.33 -20.14 14.45
CA THR A 43 -22.17 -20.33 13.27
C THR A 43 -22.30 -21.82 12.89
N ASP A 44 -23.42 -22.21 12.28
CA ASP A 44 -23.59 -23.57 11.74
C ASP A 44 -22.90 -23.77 10.37
N SER A 45 -22.53 -22.66 9.73
CA SER A 45 -21.95 -22.61 8.39
C SER A 45 -20.85 -21.54 8.30
N ASN A 46 -19.93 -21.74 7.38
CA ASN A 46 -18.87 -20.80 6.99
C ASN A 46 -19.20 -20.05 5.69
N THR A 47 -20.43 -20.23 5.16
CA THR A 47 -20.89 -19.58 3.94
C THR A 47 -20.80 -18.05 4.06
N PRO A 48 -20.49 -17.33 2.96
CA PRO A 48 -20.49 -15.87 2.99
C PRO A 48 -21.83 -15.32 3.47
N SER A 49 -21.80 -14.18 4.16
CA SER A 49 -22.96 -13.48 4.75
C SER A 49 -23.38 -13.93 6.16
N GLN A 50 -22.53 -14.61 6.91
CA GLN A 50 -22.78 -14.77 8.36
C GLN A 50 -22.74 -13.40 9.06
N TYR A 51 -23.63 -13.20 10.04
CA TYR A 51 -23.69 -11.97 10.81
C TYR A 51 -24.37 -12.16 12.15
N ILE A 52 -24.04 -11.28 13.08
CA ILE A 52 -24.81 -11.03 14.29
C ILE A 52 -25.10 -9.53 14.38
N MET A 53 -26.33 -9.19 14.73
CA MET A 53 -26.81 -7.82 14.81
C MET A 53 -27.26 -7.54 16.23
N LEU A 54 -26.70 -6.49 16.80
CA LEU A 54 -26.94 -5.99 18.15
C LEU A 54 -27.83 -4.76 18.04
N LYS A 55 -28.83 -4.66 18.92
CA LYS A 55 -29.65 -3.46 19.09
C LYS A 55 -29.29 -2.84 20.43
N LEU A 56 -28.84 -1.59 20.42
CA LEU A 56 -28.57 -0.83 21.64
C LEU A 56 -29.89 -0.54 22.37
N THR A 57 -29.85 -0.53 23.71
CA THR A 57 -31.01 -0.19 24.54
C THR A 57 -31.51 1.24 24.26
N SER A 58 -30.57 2.16 24.03
CA SER A 58 -30.82 3.53 23.58
C SER A 58 -29.82 3.89 22.48
N PRO A 59 -30.19 4.77 21.52
CA PRO A 59 -29.23 5.25 20.52
C PRO A 59 -28.01 5.90 21.19
N ALA A 60 -26.83 5.67 20.64
CA ALA A 60 -25.57 6.14 21.21
C ALA A 60 -24.56 6.47 20.11
N ILE A 61 -23.51 7.23 20.45
CA ILE A 61 -22.31 7.36 19.64
C ILE A 61 -21.36 6.26 20.09
N VAL A 62 -21.16 5.23 19.27
CA VAL A 62 -20.34 4.07 19.64
C VAL A 62 -18.90 4.32 19.23
N GLU A 63 -17.99 4.41 20.19
CA GLU A 63 -16.60 4.80 19.98
C GLU A 63 -15.67 3.59 19.90
N THR A 64 -15.94 2.55 20.69
CA THR A 64 -15.13 1.33 20.68
C THR A 64 -15.98 0.07 20.77
N ILE A 65 -15.41 -0.99 20.22
CA ILE A 65 -15.88 -2.36 20.37
C ILE A 65 -14.73 -3.21 20.90
N MET A 66 -14.98 -3.97 21.96
CA MET A 66 -14.05 -4.92 22.52
C MET A 66 -14.54 -6.34 22.25
N PHE A 67 -13.63 -7.19 21.81
CA PHE A 67 -13.83 -8.62 21.65
C PHE A 67 -13.10 -9.35 22.76
N GLY A 68 -13.83 -10.08 23.60
CA GLY A 68 -13.23 -11.07 24.48
C GLY A 68 -12.89 -12.35 23.71
N LYS A 69 -12.05 -13.18 24.31
CA LYS A 69 -11.55 -14.42 23.71
C LYS A 69 -11.58 -15.58 24.70
N TYR A 70 -11.44 -16.78 24.18
CA TYR A 70 -11.23 -17.97 24.99
C TYR A 70 -9.84 -17.95 25.64
N MET A 71 -9.67 -18.68 26.74
CA MET A 71 -8.40 -18.80 27.46
C MET A 71 -7.23 -19.34 26.60
N LYS A 72 -7.52 -19.95 25.44
CA LYS A 72 -6.56 -20.44 24.46
C LYS A 72 -6.93 -19.94 23.06
N ALA A 73 -5.92 -19.75 22.22
CA ALA A 73 -6.10 -19.46 20.80
C ALA A 73 -7.03 -20.50 20.13
N HIS A 74 -7.98 -20.05 19.31
CA HIS A 74 -8.96 -20.93 18.71
C HIS A 74 -9.07 -20.71 17.19
N VAL A 75 -9.09 -21.82 16.42
CA VAL A 75 -9.07 -21.78 14.95
C VAL A 75 -10.28 -21.06 14.33
N SER A 76 -11.41 -21.02 15.02
CA SER A 76 -12.62 -20.30 14.60
C SER A 76 -12.58 -18.79 14.84
N ASP A 77 -11.55 -18.27 15.49
CA ASP A 77 -11.47 -16.85 15.81
C ASP A 77 -11.42 -16.02 14.53
N LEU A 78 -11.99 -14.81 14.62
CA LEU A 78 -12.20 -13.94 13.47
C LEU A 78 -10.90 -13.33 12.97
N LYS A 79 -10.19 -14.02 12.09
CA LYS A 79 -9.02 -13.47 11.37
C LYS A 79 -9.37 -12.20 10.60
N ARG A 80 -10.58 -12.10 10.04
CA ARG A 80 -11.10 -10.89 9.40
C ARG A 80 -12.58 -10.72 9.67
N PHE A 81 -13.00 -9.49 9.96
CA PHE A 81 -14.39 -9.12 10.16
C PHE A 81 -14.64 -7.65 9.80
N LYS A 82 -15.91 -7.31 9.63
CA LYS A 82 -16.38 -5.93 9.52
C LYS A 82 -17.41 -5.62 10.58
N VAL A 83 -17.46 -4.36 11.00
CA VAL A 83 -18.51 -3.83 11.88
C VAL A 83 -19.23 -2.74 11.12
N LEU A 84 -20.53 -2.91 10.95
CA LEU A 84 -21.42 -1.89 10.40
C LEU A 84 -22.28 -1.32 11.54
N GLY A 85 -22.72 -0.08 11.39
CA GLY A 85 -23.68 0.52 12.30
C GLY A 85 -24.57 1.55 11.63
N GLY A 86 -25.77 1.71 12.18
CA GLY A 86 -26.77 2.63 11.65
C GLY A 86 -27.87 2.92 12.66
N THR A 87 -28.68 3.93 12.33
CA THR A 87 -29.91 4.24 13.07
C THR A 87 -31.05 3.28 12.70
N ASP A 88 -30.95 2.62 11.55
CA ASP A 88 -31.89 1.62 11.04
C ASP A 88 -31.16 0.29 10.76
N ASP A 89 -31.91 -0.81 10.64
CA ASP A 89 -31.37 -2.16 10.51
C ASP A 89 -31.05 -2.57 9.05
N ARG A 90 -31.33 -1.69 8.08
CA ARG A 90 -31.18 -1.96 6.63
C ARG A 90 -30.04 -1.17 5.99
N ASN A 91 -29.91 0.09 6.36
CA ASN A 91 -28.97 1.07 5.81
C ASN A 91 -27.91 1.38 6.86
N MET A 92 -26.93 0.49 6.96
CA MET A 92 -25.80 0.64 7.88
C MET A 92 -24.56 1.13 7.14
N SER A 93 -23.73 1.91 7.83
CA SER A 93 -22.42 2.36 7.36
C SER A 93 -21.32 1.50 7.94
N GLU A 94 -20.24 1.30 7.18
CA GLU A 94 -19.05 0.61 7.69
C GLU A 94 -18.32 1.47 8.73
N LEU A 95 -18.21 0.93 9.95
CA LEU A 95 -17.54 1.58 11.09
C LEU A 95 -16.11 1.08 11.28
N LEU A 96 -15.84 -0.19 10.93
CA LEU A 96 -14.54 -0.84 11.07
C LEU A 96 -14.40 -2.03 10.12
N SER A 97 -13.20 -2.21 9.57
CA SER A 97 -12.75 -3.46 8.97
C SER A 97 -11.44 -3.86 9.62
N ALA A 98 -11.42 -5.01 10.29
CA ALA A 98 -10.29 -5.44 11.13
C ALA A 98 -10.17 -6.97 11.19
N GLY A 99 -9.27 -7.46 12.05
CA GLY A 99 -9.04 -8.88 12.32
C GLY A 99 -8.52 -9.07 13.73
N LEU A 100 -8.90 -10.18 14.38
CA LEU A 100 -8.41 -10.58 15.70
C LEU A 100 -7.10 -11.35 15.56
N LYS A 101 -6.17 -11.10 16.48
CA LYS A 101 -4.98 -11.94 16.66
C LYS A 101 -5.39 -13.32 17.17
N ASN A 102 -4.62 -14.34 16.80
CA ASN A 102 -4.85 -15.72 17.25
C ASN A 102 -4.18 -15.96 18.61
N ASP A 103 -4.67 -15.29 19.65
CA ASP A 103 -4.21 -15.39 21.03
C ASP A 103 -5.42 -15.34 21.99
N SER A 104 -5.18 -15.34 23.30
CA SER A 104 -6.25 -15.28 24.33
C SER A 104 -6.49 -13.88 24.88
N ALA A 105 -5.79 -12.85 24.40
CA ALA A 105 -5.90 -11.50 24.93
C ALA A 105 -7.15 -10.80 24.36
N PRO A 106 -7.99 -10.12 25.18
CA PRO A 106 -9.09 -9.32 24.66
C PRO A 106 -8.55 -8.16 23.83
N GLU A 107 -9.27 -7.79 22.76
CA GLU A 107 -8.85 -6.73 21.84
C GLU A 107 -9.94 -5.67 21.69
N THR A 108 -9.55 -4.40 21.83
CA THR A 108 -10.43 -3.24 21.68
C THR A 108 -10.08 -2.47 20.41
N PHE A 109 -11.10 -2.17 19.61
CA PHE A 109 -10.96 -1.42 18.37
C PHE A 109 -11.75 -0.12 18.43
N HIS A 110 -11.17 0.94 17.88
CA HIS A 110 -11.87 2.20 17.67
C HIS A 110 -12.78 2.10 16.44
N LEU A 111 -14.05 2.44 16.63
CA LEU A 111 -15.04 2.54 15.58
C LEU A 111 -15.05 3.95 15.01
N ARG A 112 -15.26 4.04 13.69
CA ARG A 112 -15.57 5.31 13.05
C ARG A 112 -16.90 5.81 13.58
N HIS A 113 -16.85 6.83 14.42
CA HIS A 113 -18.01 7.46 15.04
C HIS A 113 -18.28 8.88 14.52
N ARG A 114 -17.52 9.32 13.50
CA ARG A 114 -17.68 10.60 12.82
C ARG A 114 -17.68 10.49 11.30
N THR A 115 -18.33 11.44 10.65
CA THR A 115 -18.22 11.67 9.20
C THR A 115 -16.90 12.35 8.86
N ARG A 116 -16.56 12.44 7.55
CA ARG A 116 -15.39 13.22 7.09
C ARG A 116 -15.47 14.70 7.46
N GLU A 117 -16.69 15.21 7.63
CA GLU A 117 -16.99 16.59 8.03
C GLU A 117 -16.97 16.78 9.57
N GLY A 118 -16.68 15.72 10.33
CA GLY A 118 -16.61 15.78 11.80
C GLY A 118 -17.94 15.62 12.54
N LEU A 119 -19.03 15.36 11.83
CA LEU A 119 -20.36 15.13 12.43
C LEU A 119 -20.43 13.76 13.10
N TYR A 120 -21.09 13.66 14.26
CA TYR A 120 -21.27 12.39 14.97
C TYR A 120 -22.20 11.42 14.24
N LEU A 121 -21.89 10.13 14.31
CA LEU A 121 -22.69 9.04 13.79
C LEU A 121 -23.48 8.35 14.92
N PRO A 122 -24.77 8.69 15.14
CA PRO A 122 -25.64 7.94 16.02
C PRO A 122 -25.88 6.53 15.49
N VAL A 123 -25.81 5.57 16.40
CA VAL A 123 -26.01 4.15 16.13
C VAL A 123 -27.09 3.64 17.05
N THR A 124 -28.03 2.88 16.49
CA THR A 124 -29.03 2.09 17.22
C THR A 124 -28.80 0.60 17.01
N TYR A 125 -28.30 0.24 15.83
CA TYR A 125 -28.00 -1.13 15.45
C TYR A 125 -26.53 -1.27 15.06
N ILE A 126 -25.86 -2.29 15.57
CA ILE A 126 -24.53 -2.71 15.14
C ILE A 126 -24.65 -4.07 14.48
N LYS A 127 -24.00 -4.27 13.34
CA LYS A 127 -23.92 -5.57 12.66
C LYS A 127 -22.46 -5.98 12.53
N ILE A 128 -22.10 -7.11 13.14
CA ILE A 128 -20.78 -7.71 13.04
C ILE A 128 -20.84 -8.77 11.93
N LEU A 129 -19.91 -8.67 10.98
CA LEU A 129 -19.80 -9.51 9.79
C LEU A 129 -18.48 -10.30 9.86
N PRO A 130 -18.50 -11.56 10.33
CA PRO A 130 -17.40 -12.48 10.14
C PRO A 130 -17.09 -12.66 8.64
N LEU A 131 -15.82 -12.53 8.26
CA LEU A 131 -15.37 -12.70 6.87
C LEU A 131 -14.41 -13.88 6.72
N GLN A 132 -13.54 -14.10 7.71
CA GLN A 132 -12.54 -15.16 7.66
C GLN A 132 -12.17 -15.64 9.07
N SER A 133 -12.11 -16.96 9.26
CA SER A 133 -11.55 -17.63 10.45
C SER A 133 -10.05 -17.89 10.28
N TRP A 134 -9.34 -18.16 11.39
CA TRP A 134 -7.93 -18.57 11.33
C TRP A 134 -7.72 -19.96 10.72
N GLY A 135 -8.64 -20.90 10.99
CA GLY A 135 -8.70 -22.21 10.38
C GLY A 135 -9.31 -22.15 8.97
N PRO A 136 -8.77 -22.90 8.00
CA PRO A 136 -9.33 -22.96 6.65
C PRO A 136 -10.72 -23.61 6.70
N ALA A 137 -11.70 -22.98 6.05
CA ALA A 137 -13.10 -23.44 5.98
C ALA A 137 -13.76 -23.72 7.35
N TYR A 138 -13.33 -23.03 8.41
CA TYR A 138 -13.95 -23.16 9.72
C TYR A 138 -15.15 -22.19 9.86
N ASN A 139 -16.10 -22.57 10.71
CA ASN A 139 -17.21 -21.68 11.08
C ASN A 139 -16.70 -20.53 11.98
N PHE A 140 -17.54 -19.53 12.19
CA PHE A 140 -17.14 -18.32 12.91
C PHE A 140 -17.54 -18.37 14.37
N THR A 141 -16.65 -17.87 15.23
CA THR A 141 -16.92 -17.73 16.66
C THR A 141 -16.78 -16.30 17.11
N ILE A 142 -17.67 -15.86 17.98
CA ILE A 142 -17.51 -14.67 18.81
C ILE A 142 -17.73 -15.07 20.26
N TRP A 143 -16.76 -14.80 21.12
CA TRP A 143 -16.80 -15.18 22.53
C TRP A 143 -17.51 -14.14 23.39
N TYR A 144 -17.15 -12.87 23.23
CA TYR A 144 -17.71 -11.77 24.00
C TYR A 144 -17.61 -10.47 23.21
N VAL A 145 -18.62 -9.61 23.33
CA VAL A 145 -18.62 -8.26 22.77
C VAL A 145 -19.01 -7.24 23.83
N GLU A 146 -18.18 -6.22 23.98
CA GLU A 146 -18.48 -5.05 24.80
C GLU A 146 -18.39 -3.79 23.97
N LEU A 147 -19.33 -2.88 24.15
CA LEU A 147 -19.42 -1.62 23.42
C LEU A 147 -19.24 -0.47 24.39
N HIS A 148 -18.44 0.52 24.00
CA HIS A 148 -18.34 1.77 24.74
C HIS A 148 -18.58 2.98 23.84
N GLY A 149 -19.11 4.03 24.44
CA GLY A 149 -19.35 5.27 23.73
C GLY A 149 -20.12 6.26 24.57
N LYS A 150 -20.71 7.25 23.91
CA LYS A 150 -21.45 8.34 24.56
C LYS A 150 -22.95 8.12 24.37
N ASN A 151 -23.72 8.22 25.44
CA ASN A 151 -25.19 8.07 25.44
C ASN A 151 -25.93 9.28 26.02
N HIS A 152 -25.25 10.43 26.17
CA HIS A 152 -25.83 11.65 26.71
C HIS A 152 -27.02 12.13 25.85
N PRO A 153 -28.23 12.27 26.43
CA PRO A 153 -29.45 12.52 25.64
C PRO A 153 -29.39 13.75 24.72
N GLU A 154 -28.77 14.84 25.16
CA GLU A 154 -28.63 16.07 24.37
C GLU A 154 -27.73 15.87 23.15
N LEU A 155 -26.58 15.22 23.32
CA LEU A 155 -25.65 14.88 22.25
C LEU A 155 -26.33 13.96 21.23
N ILE A 156 -27.02 12.93 21.71
CA ILE A 156 -27.68 11.96 20.85
C ILE A 156 -28.83 12.59 20.07
N LYS A 157 -29.63 13.44 20.71
CA LYS A 157 -30.69 14.19 20.03
C LYS A 157 -30.12 15.07 18.93
N TYR A 158 -29.10 15.87 19.24
CA TYR A 158 -28.42 16.71 18.25
C TYR A 158 -27.86 15.90 17.08
N ALA A 159 -27.21 14.78 17.36
CA ALA A 159 -26.62 13.93 16.33
C ALA A 159 -27.69 13.25 15.46
N MET A 160 -28.80 12.80 16.05
CA MET A 160 -29.94 12.23 15.33
C MET A 160 -30.61 13.26 14.41
N ASP A 161 -30.89 14.47 14.92
CA ASP A 161 -31.49 15.55 14.14
C ASP A 161 -30.60 15.94 12.96
N THR A 162 -29.28 16.07 13.21
CA THR A 162 -28.29 16.40 12.17
C THR A 162 -28.22 15.32 11.08
N ILE A 163 -28.18 14.04 11.45
CA ILE A 163 -28.17 12.94 10.47
C ILE A 163 -29.49 12.87 9.71
N SER A 164 -30.62 13.09 10.38
CA SER A 164 -31.93 13.09 9.73
C SER A 164 -31.99 14.15 8.63
N LEU A 165 -31.55 15.38 8.93
CA LEU A 165 -31.47 16.47 7.95
C LEU A 165 -30.55 16.10 6.78
N ARG A 166 -29.38 15.50 7.05
CA ARG A 166 -28.47 15.03 5.98
C ARG A 166 -29.05 13.92 5.12
N LYS A 167 -29.78 12.97 5.72
CA LYS A 167 -30.48 11.92 4.97
C LYS A 167 -31.55 12.53 4.05
N GLU A 168 -32.25 13.56 4.51
CA GLU A 168 -33.23 14.29 3.70
C GLU A 168 -32.56 15.03 2.53
N GLU A 169 -31.48 15.78 2.79
CA GLU A 169 -30.69 16.44 1.73
C GLU A 169 -30.18 15.43 0.69
N GLU A 170 -29.67 14.28 1.12
CA GLU A 170 -29.17 13.25 0.21
C GLU A 170 -30.31 12.57 -0.57
N ALA A 171 -31.46 12.35 0.04
CA ALA A 171 -32.64 11.82 -0.65
C ALA A 171 -33.10 12.77 -1.76
N VAL A 172 -33.17 14.08 -1.47
CA VAL A 172 -33.47 15.12 -2.48
C VAL A 172 -32.39 15.12 -3.57
N ARG A 173 -31.11 15.04 -3.21
CA ARG A 173 -30.00 14.98 -4.19
C ARG A 173 -30.12 13.79 -5.14
N ILE A 174 -30.45 12.60 -4.61
CA ILE A 174 -30.69 11.39 -5.41
C ILE A 174 -31.92 11.58 -6.32
N LEU A 175 -32.98 12.22 -5.82
CA LEU A 175 -34.17 12.53 -6.62
C LEU A 175 -33.83 13.50 -7.76
N LEU A 176 -33.13 14.60 -7.47
CA LEU A 176 -32.65 15.55 -8.47
C LEU A 176 -31.80 14.87 -9.54
N LYS A 177 -30.90 13.97 -9.14
CA LYS A 177 -30.11 13.14 -10.07
C LYS A 177 -31.01 12.28 -10.96
N HIS A 178 -32.05 11.67 -10.39
CA HIS A 178 -33.00 10.85 -11.14
C HIS A 178 -33.80 11.68 -12.16
N LEU A 179 -34.36 12.81 -11.72
CA LEU A 179 -35.15 13.72 -12.56
C LEU A 179 -34.33 14.24 -13.74
N ARG A 180 -33.08 14.68 -13.48
CA ARG A 180 -32.15 15.13 -14.53
C ARG A 180 -31.84 14.03 -15.54
N ARG A 181 -31.56 12.80 -15.08
CA ARG A 181 -31.29 11.65 -15.97
C ARG A 181 -32.48 11.27 -16.85
N ARG A 182 -33.71 11.46 -16.35
CA ARG A 182 -34.96 11.21 -17.09
C ARG A 182 -35.44 12.41 -17.90
N ARG A 183 -34.74 13.56 -17.84
CA ARG A 183 -35.08 14.82 -18.51
C ARG A 183 -36.41 15.44 -18.07
N TYR A 184 -36.82 15.20 -16.83
CA TYR A 184 -37.98 15.88 -16.22
C TYR A 184 -37.57 17.29 -15.75
N LYS A 185 -37.37 18.22 -16.70
CA LYS A 185 -36.80 19.55 -16.46
C LYS A 185 -37.61 20.39 -15.47
N ASP A 186 -38.92 20.54 -15.69
CA ASP A 186 -39.76 21.40 -14.85
C ASP A 186 -39.77 20.92 -13.38
N ALA A 187 -39.86 19.60 -13.17
CA ALA A 187 -39.81 19.00 -11.83
C ALA A 187 -38.42 19.15 -11.19
N PHE A 188 -37.36 19.01 -11.99
CA PHE A 188 -35.99 19.22 -11.53
C PHE A 188 -35.75 20.66 -11.08
N GLU A 189 -36.14 21.64 -11.89
CA GLU A 189 -35.96 23.07 -11.59
C GLU A 189 -36.81 23.50 -10.40
N ALA A 190 -38.07 23.07 -10.32
CA ALA A 190 -38.95 23.36 -9.19
C ALA A 190 -38.35 22.83 -7.88
N LEU A 191 -37.97 21.55 -7.84
CA LEU A 191 -37.40 20.94 -6.64
C LEU A 191 -36.02 21.50 -6.29
N SER A 192 -35.17 21.75 -7.28
CA SER A 192 -33.84 22.33 -7.06
C SER A 192 -33.96 23.72 -6.43
N ARG A 193 -34.89 24.54 -6.92
CA ARG A 193 -35.15 25.90 -6.40
C ARG A 193 -35.74 25.87 -4.99
N GLU A 194 -36.68 24.98 -4.71
CA GLU A 194 -37.35 24.91 -3.40
C GLU A 194 -36.48 24.28 -2.31
N SER A 195 -35.76 23.22 -2.64
CA SER A 195 -34.94 22.49 -1.66
C SER A 195 -33.62 23.18 -1.33
N GLY A 196 -33.08 24.00 -2.24
CA GLY A 196 -31.74 24.57 -2.10
C GLY A 196 -30.60 23.54 -2.11
N VAL A 197 -30.91 22.26 -2.34
CA VAL A 197 -29.92 21.18 -2.31
C VAL A 197 -29.06 21.23 -3.57
N ARG A 198 -27.76 21.47 -3.39
CA ARG A 198 -26.79 21.41 -4.48
C ARG A 198 -26.58 19.95 -4.94
N LEU A 199 -26.90 19.68 -6.22
CA LEU A 199 -26.72 18.36 -6.83
C LEU A 199 -25.24 17.99 -7.02
N GLU A 200 -24.44 18.92 -7.54
CA GLU A 200 -23.03 18.69 -7.87
C GLU A 200 -22.20 19.97 -7.70
N GLY A 201 -20.87 19.83 -7.75
CA GLY A 201 -19.97 20.98 -7.67
C GLY A 201 -20.09 21.92 -8.87
N PRO A 202 -19.53 23.13 -8.75
CA PRO A 202 -19.66 24.16 -9.78
C PRO A 202 -19.01 23.75 -11.11
N THR A 203 -17.87 23.06 -11.09
CA THR A 203 -17.19 22.56 -12.29
C THR A 203 -18.04 21.51 -13.01
N GLN A 204 -18.60 20.54 -12.26
CA GLN A 204 -19.47 19.51 -12.83
C GLN A 204 -20.74 20.10 -13.44
N ALA A 205 -21.35 21.09 -12.78
CA ALA A 205 -22.54 21.78 -13.30
C ALA A 205 -22.24 22.55 -14.60
N LYS A 206 -21.11 23.26 -14.67
CA LYS A 206 -20.67 23.93 -15.90
C LYS A 206 -20.45 22.93 -17.04
N LEU A 207 -19.77 21.83 -16.73
CA LEU A 207 -19.49 20.77 -17.70
C LEU A 207 -20.78 20.13 -18.22
N TRP A 208 -21.74 19.83 -17.34
CA TRP A 208 -23.04 19.29 -17.72
C TRP A 208 -23.79 20.23 -18.66
N ASN A 209 -23.85 21.53 -18.33
CA ASN A 209 -24.57 22.50 -19.14
C ASN A 209 -23.91 22.69 -20.53
N ALA A 210 -22.58 22.78 -20.59
CA ALA A 210 -21.85 22.89 -21.85
C ALA A 210 -22.05 21.65 -22.73
N LEU A 211 -21.76 20.46 -22.18
CA LEU A 211 -21.73 19.22 -22.95
C LEU A 211 -23.11 18.64 -23.25
N VAL A 212 -24.01 18.63 -22.27
CA VAL A 212 -25.27 17.88 -22.34
C VAL A 212 -26.45 18.77 -22.72
N GLU A 213 -26.51 19.99 -22.20
CA GLU A 213 -27.63 20.90 -22.51
C GLU A 213 -27.40 21.68 -23.81
N ASN A 214 -26.21 22.25 -23.98
CA ASN A 214 -25.91 23.14 -25.11
C ASN A 214 -25.18 22.44 -26.27
N GLY A 215 -24.52 21.30 -26.02
CA GLY A 215 -23.69 20.62 -27.02
C GLY A 215 -22.47 21.44 -27.46
N ASP A 216 -21.98 22.31 -26.58
CA ASP A 216 -20.83 23.20 -26.82
C ASP A 216 -19.53 22.47 -26.47
N TYR A 217 -18.95 21.82 -27.47
CA TYR A 217 -17.73 21.02 -27.31
C TYR A 217 -16.50 21.90 -27.06
N GLU A 218 -16.42 23.09 -27.66
CA GLU A 218 -15.29 24.02 -27.47
C GLU A 218 -15.24 24.53 -26.03
N LEU A 219 -16.39 24.94 -25.48
CA LEU A 219 -16.47 25.32 -24.07
C LEU A 219 -16.19 24.14 -23.14
N THR A 220 -16.63 22.93 -23.51
CA THR A 220 -16.37 21.71 -22.74
C THR A 220 -14.87 21.43 -22.64
N GLU A 221 -14.14 21.48 -23.76
CA GLU A 221 -12.68 21.32 -23.79
C GLU A 221 -11.99 22.37 -22.92
N LYS A 222 -12.40 23.64 -23.04
CA LYS A 222 -11.86 24.72 -22.21
C LYS A 222 -12.07 24.49 -20.71
N ILE A 223 -13.26 24.03 -20.30
CA ILE A 223 -13.54 23.71 -18.89
C ILE A 223 -12.61 22.59 -18.38
N LEU A 224 -12.33 21.58 -19.22
CA LEU A 224 -11.41 20.50 -18.88
C LEU A 224 -9.97 21.01 -18.77
N ASP A 225 -9.50 21.81 -19.73
CA ASP A 225 -8.17 22.41 -19.68
C ASP A 225 -7.96 23.27 -18.43
N ASP A 226 -8.95 24.09 -18.07
CA ASP A 226 -8.94 24.90 -16.84
C ASP A 226 -8.88 24.00 -15.59
N ALA A 227 -9.61 22.87 -15.58
CA ALA A 227 -9.60 21.92 -14.48
C ALA A 227 -8.26 21.18 -14.35
N ILE A 228 -7.60 20.84 -15.47
CA ILE A 228 -6.24 20.28 -15.49
C ILE A 228 -5.25 21.32 -14.94
N ALA A 229 -5.32 22.56 -15.42
CA ALA A 229 -4.42 23.62 -14.96
C ALA A 229 -4.58 23.94 -13.46
N ALA A 230 -5.78 23.75 -12.92
CA ALA A 230 -6.06 23.90 -11.49
C ALA A 230 -5.65 22.68 -10.64
N GLY A 231 -5.18 21.60 -11.26
CA GLY A 231 -4.80 20.34 -10.59
C GLY A 231 -5.98 19.47 -10.15
N GLU A 232 -7.22 19.78 -10.57
CA GLU A 232 -8.41 18.99 -10.20
C GLU A 232 -8.36 17.55 -10.77
N LEU A 233 -7.57 17.34 -11.82
CA LEU A 233 -7.41 16.07 -12.53
C LEU A 233 -6.03 15.42 -12.34
N ASP A 234 -5.17 15.96 -11.47
CA ASP A 234 -3.80 15.47 -11.26
C ASP A 234 -3.74 13.99 -10.89
N TRP A 235 -4.66 13.54 -10.03
CA TRP A 235 -4.76 12.13 -9.65
C TRP A 235 -5.03 11.24 -10.87
N TYR A 236 -5.88 11.69 -11.81
CA TYR A 236 -6.23 10.90 -12.98
C TYR A 236 -5.09 10.90 -13.99
N VAL A 237 -4.41 12.04 -14.12
CA VAL A 237 -3.23 12.21 -14.97
C VAL A 237 -2.07 11.33 -14.51
N SER A 238 -1.85 11.16 -13.20
CA SER A 238 -0.77 10.32 -12.69
C SER A 238 -0.96 8.82 -12.97
N TRP A 239 -2.20 8.39 -13.20
CA TRP A 239 -2.52 7.00 -13.56
C TRP A 239 -2.45 6.74 -15.07
N GLN A 240 -2.21 7.76 -15.88
CA GLN A 240 -2.08 7.57 -17.33
C GLN A 240 -0.71 6.98 -17.68
N PRO A 241 -0.65 6.01 -18.63
CA PRO A 241 0.60 5.41 -19.03
C PRO A 241 1.55 6.44 -19.64
N TYR A 242 2.75 6.56 -19.07
CA TYR A 242 3.78 7.46 -19.60
C TYR A 242 4.24 7.02 -21.00
N SER A 243 4.33 8.00 -21.91
CA SER A 243 4.99 7.82 -23.22
C SER A 243 6.43 8.34 -23.13
N PRO A 244 7.46 7.50 -23.36
CA PRO A 244 8.85 7.91 -23.23
C PRO A 244 9.24 8.92 -24.32
N ARG A 245 9.87 10.03 -23.93
CA ARG A 245 10.49 11.00 -24.84
C ARG A 245 11.92 11.25 -24.40
N TRP A 246 12.87 10.83 -25.22
CA TRP A 246 14.28 10.96 -24.88
C TRP A 246 14.87 12.30 -25.34
N LYS A 247 15.73 12.88 -24.51
CA LYS A 247 16.52 14.06 -24.89
C LYS A 247 17.96 13.92 -24.40
N LEU A 248 18.91 13.99 -25.32
CA LEU A 248 20.34 14.12 -24.98
C LEU A 248 20.55 15.45 -24.23
N LEU A 249 21.09 15.37 -23.01
CA LEU A 249 21.29 16.55 -22.15
C LEU A 249 22.61 17.25 -22.42
N SER A 250 23.69 16.49 -22.59
CA SER A 250 25.02 17.04 -22.84
C SER A 250 25.96 15.95 -23.37
N PRO A 251 26.72 16.20 -24.44
CA PRO A 251 28.03 15.58 -24.61
C PRO A 251 29.00 16.26 -23.64
N CYS A 252 29.62 15.51 -22.73
CA CYS A 252 30.43 16.11 -21.64
C CYS A 252 31.58 17.00 -22.18
N SER A 253 31.41 18.32 -22.18
CA SER A 253 32.53 19.24 -22.47
C SER A 253 33.46 19.31 -21.26
N ALA A 254 34.73 19.64 -21.47
CA ALA A 254 35.75 19.74 -20.42
C ALA A 254 35.30 20.62 -19.22
N ALA A 255 34.35 21.54 -19.43
CA ALA A 255 33.77 22.40 -18.41
C ALA A 255 32.91 21.66 -17.34
N VAL A 256 32.42 20.45 -17.62
CA VAL A 256 31.64 19.64 -16.65
C VAL A 256 32.56 18.83 -15.73
N GLU A 257 33.69 18.35 -16.25
CA GLU A 257 34.73 17.65 -15.44
C GLU A 257 35.32 18.58 -14.38
N GLU A 258 35.60 19.85 -14.73
CA GLU A 258 36.15 20.84 -13.80
C GLU A 258 35.22 21.13 -12.61
N ARG A 259 33.90 20.97 -12.79
CA ARG A 259 32.90 21.13 -11.71
C ARG A 259 32.69 19.89 -10.84
N LEU A 260 33.10 18.71 -11.33
CA LEU A 260 32.91 17.42 -10.63
C LEU A 260 34.18 16.96 -9.89
N CYS A 261 35.34 17.55 -10.17
CA CYS A 261 36.57 17.35 -9.41
C CYS A 261 36.48 18.02 -8.03
N TRP A 262 35.87 17.33 -7.07
CA TRP A 262 35.86 17.73 -5.66
C TRP A 262 37.26 17.55 -5.06
N SER A 263 37.92 18.64 -4.63
CA SER A 263 39.12 18.56 -3.80
C SER A 263 38.74 18.16 -2.36
N PRO A 264 39.38 17.16 -1.72
CA PRO A 264 39.05 16.82 -0.35
C PRO A 264 39.31 18.02 0.58
N PRO A 265 38.43 18.30 1.55
CA PRO A 265 38.63 19.42 2.48
C PRO A 265 39.90 19.21 3.34
N PRO A 266 40.61 20.28 3.71
CA PRO A 266 41.83 20.17 4.51
C PRO A 266 41.52 19.62 5.90
N GLN A 267 42.34 18.69 6.40
CA GLN A 267 42.22 18.15 7.75
C GLN A 267 42.41 19.27 8.79
N PRO A 268 41.56 19.35 9.84
CA PRO A 268 41.75 20.36 10.88
C PRO A 268 43.04 20.08 11.68
N ALA A 269 43.82 21.14 11.90
CA ALA A 269 45.11 21.12 12.58
C ALA A 269 45.00 20.55 14.00
N ARG A 270 45.93 19.63 14.34
CA ARG A 270 46.11 19.11 15.71
C ARG A 270 46.39 20.26 16.67
N ARG A 271 45.47 20.52 17.59
CA ARG A 271 45.71 21.43 18.73
C ARG A 271 46.33 20.61 19.86
N ALA A 272 47.62 20.83 20.09
CA ALA A 272 48.31 20.32 21.27
C ALA A 272 47.75 20.99 22.53
N LEU A 273 47.40 20.18 23.53
CA LEU A 273 47.25 20.62 24.91
C LEU A 273 48.20 19.77 25.77
N MET A 274 48.88 20.49 26.66
CA MET A 274 50.10 20.10 27.37
C MET A 274 49.92 18.97 28.38
N ASN A 275 51.04 18.27 28.57
CA ASN A 275 51.38 17.31 29.61
C ASN A 275 50.93 17.73 31.03
N THR A 276 50.41 16.76 31.77
CA THR A 276 50.68 16.64 33.22
C THR A 276 51.23 15.24 33.50
N THR A 277 52.26 15.24 34.33
CA THR A 277 53.34 14.27 34.53
C THR A 277 53.05 13.12 35.50
N ASN A 278 53.85 12.04 35.35
CA ASN A 278 54.27 11.04 36.34
C ASN A 278 53.17 10.07 36.85
N THR A 279 53.33 8.74 36.87
CA THR A 279 54.50 7.92 37.26
C THR A 279 54.55 6.53 36.58
N ASP A 280 55.72 6.13 36.07
CA ASP A 280 56.21 4.75 35.85
C ASP A 280 56.46 3.99 37.20
N PRO A 281 56.81 2.68 37.31
CA PRO A 281 57.48 1.82 36.29
C PRO A 281 57.20 0.27 36.23
N ARG A 282 57.65 -0.32 35.09
CA ARG A 282 58.39 -1.62 34.88
C ARG A 282 57.64 -2.97 34.78
N PRO A 283 58.25 -4.03 34.16
CA PRO A 283 59.40 -4.07 33.24
C PRO A 283 59.24 -4.97 31.98
N ASP A 284 60.19 -4.79 31.06
CA ASP A 284 60.50 -5.56 29.85
C ASP A 284 60.63 -7.08 30.05
N CYS A 285 60.33 -7.84 28.98
CA CYS A 285 61.17 -8.95 28.52
C CYS A 285 61.01 -9.15 26.99
N ASN A 286 62.15 -9.22 26.31
CA ASN A 286 62.39 -9.34 24.87
C ASN A 286 61.91 -10.66 24.23
N GLY A 287 61.66 -10.61 22.91
CA GLY A 287 61.69 -11.80 22.04
C GLY A 287 61.10 -11.56 20.66
N GLU A 288 61.96 -11.32 19.67
CA GLU A 288 61.62 -11.29 18.23
C GLU A 288 61.21 -12.68 17.69
N VAL A 289 60.34 -12.69 16.68
CA VAL A 289 60.45 -13.36 15.35
C VAL A 289 59.03 -13.65 14.79
N THR A 290 58.88 -13.45 13.48
CA THR A 290 57.65 -13.36 12.66
C THR A 290 57.18 -14.74 12.11
N PRO A 291 56.24 -14.86 11.13
CA PRO A 291 54.85 -15.29 11.39
C PRO A 291 54.42 -16.54 10.58
N SER A 292 53.53 -17.39 11.11
CA SER A 292 52.81 -18.39 10.32
C SER A 292 51.67 -19.07 11.08
N SER A 293 50.58 -19.29 10.36
CA SER A 293 49.55 -20.34 10.50
C SER A 293 48.68 -20.37 11.77
N VAL A 294 47.34 -20.28 11.60
CA VAL A 294 46.35 -21.39 11.72
C VAL A 294 46.49 -22.11 13.07
N VAL A 295 45.53 -22.08 13.99
CA VAL A 295 44.31 -22.93 14.07
C VAL A 295 43.50 -22.55 15.31
N ASP A 296 42.17 -22.75 15.23
CA ASP A 296 41.24 -23.46 16.14
C ASP A 296 41.48 -23.38 17.67
N ALA A 297 40.51 -23.30 18.56
CA ALA A 297 39.29 -24.09 18.80
C ALA A 297 38.63 -23.41 20.04
N TYR A 298 37.38 -23.64 20.46
CA TYR A 298 36.74 -24.87 20.97
C TYR A 298 35.21 -24.58 20.95
N ASP A 299 34.28 -25.41 20.48
CA ASP A 299 34.00 -26.85 20.68
C ASP A 299 33.68 -27.18 22.16
N GLU A 300 32.64 -27.92 22.59
CA GLU A 300 31.72 -28.86 21.94
C GLU A 300 30.61 -29.19 22.98
N SER A 301 29.36 -29.44 22.56
CA SER A 301 28.49 -30.53 23.06
C SER A 301 27.03 -30.39 22.60
N ASP A 302 26.63 -31.32 21.73
CA ASP A 302 25.25 -31.73 21.39
C ASP A 302 25.17 -33.24 21.73
N PRO A 303 24.02 -33.84 22.08
CA PRO A 303 23.14 -34.36 21.02
C PRO A 303 21.62 -34.40 21.35
N LEU A 304 20.75 -34.19 20.34
CA LEU A 304 19.72 -35.15 19.85
C LEU A 304 18.81 -34.56 18.72
N LYS A 305 18.85 -35.17 17.52
CA LYS A 305 18.04 -34.98 16.28
C LYS A 305 16.63 -35.64 16.36
N PRO A 306 15.62 -35.43 15.45
CA PRO A 306 15.67 -35.30 13.95
C PRO A 306 14.71 -34.21 13.34
N GLY A 307 14.63 -33.85 12.04
CA GLY A 307 15.12 -34.37 10.76
C GLY A 307 14.81 -33.40 9.57
N SER A 308 15.57 -33.58 8.47
CA SER A 308 15.44 -33.13 7.06
C SER A 308 14.65 -31.88 6.61
N GLY A 309 15.36 -30.98 5.91
CA GLY A 309 14.85 -30.31 4.69
C GLY A 309 14.93 -28.78 4.68
N GLY A 310 15.98 -28.20 4.08
CA GLY A 310 16.05 -26.78 3.77
C GLY A 310 17.46 -26.32 3.40
N ASP A 311 17.77 -26.29 2.10
CA ASP A 311 19.02 -25.75 1.54
C ASP A 311 19.17 -24.25 1.86
N ARG A 312 20.35 -23.85 2.36
CA ARG A 312 20.74 -22.43 2.40
C ARG A 312 21.23 -22.01 1.01
N PRO A 313 20.80 -20.85 0.47
CA PRO A 313 21.28 -20.40 -0.84
C PRO A 313 22.75 -19.97 -0.79
N GLY A 314 23.51 -20.36 -1.83
CA GLY A 314 24.94 -20.04 -2.01
C GLY A 314 25.22 -18.58 -2.40
N PRO A 315 26.51 -18.19 -2.51
CA PRO A 315 26.93 -16.81 -2.74
C PRO A 315 26.52 -16.26 -4.12
N ARG A 316 26.19 -14.96 -4.17
CA ARG A 316 25.52 -14.26 -5.29
C ARG A 316 26.29 -12.99 -5.68
N GLY A 317 26.35 -12.65 -6.98
CA GLY A 317 27.06 -11.46 -7.49
C GLY A 317 26.31 -10.74 -8.62
N GLY A 318 26.30 -9.39 -8.57
CA GLY A 318 25.72 -8.53 -9.63
C GLY A 318 24.21 -8.24 -9.52
N HIS A 319 23.56 -8.63 -8.43
CA HIS A 319 22.11 -8.41 -8.24
C HIS A 319 21.81 -7.01 -7.69
N GLN A 320 20.67 -6.45 -8.11
CA GLN A 320 20.13 -5.21 -7.54
C GLN A 320 18.81 -5.54 -6.83
N LEU A 321 18.77 -5.24 -5.53
CA LEU A 321 17.56 -5.29 -4.70
C LEU A 321 16.92 -3.91 -4.75
N VAL A 322 15.65 -3.83 -5.11
CA VAL A 322 14.88 -2.60 -4.91
C VAL A 322 13.79 -2.91 -3.88
N VAL A 323 13.75 -2.10 -2.84
CA VAL A 323 12.78 -2.19 -1.74
C VAL A 323 11.75 -1.12 -1.98
N ASP A 324 10.48 -1.54 -2.06
CA ASP A 324 9.35 -0.63 -2.00
C ASP A 324 9.23 -0.08 -0.56
N PRO A 325 9.34 1.24 -0.35
CA PRO A 325 9.31 1.83 0.99
C PRO A 325 7.95 1.69 1.68
N ASP A 326 6.86 1.42 0.95
CA ASP A 326 5.50 1.40 1.51
C ASP A 326 4.96 -0.02 1.77
N THR A 327 5.59 -1.07 1.21
CA THR A 327 5.06 -2.45 1.31
C THR A 327 6.00 -3.49 1.92
N GLU A 328 7.24 -3.12 2.28
CA GLU A 328 8.32 -4.04 2.71
C GLU A 328 8.56 -5.24 1.75
N ARG A 329 8.03 -5.19 0.52
CA ARG A 329 8.23 -6.24 -0.49
C ARG A 329 9.57 -6.04 -1.19
N SER A 330 10.41 -7.06 -1.13
CA SER A 330 11.63 -7.12 -1.93
C SER A 330 11.33 -7.78 -3.29
N VAL A 331 11.62 -7.08 -4.38
CA VAL A 331 11.63 -7.67 -5.72
C VAL A 331 13.08 -7.91 -6.11
N VAL A 332 13.47 -9.19 -6.19
CA VAL A 332 14.81 -9.61 -6.62
C VAL A 332 14.71 -10.10 -8.05
N ASN A 333 15.37 -9.43 -8.99
CA ASN A 333 15.59 -10.01 -10.31
C ASN A 333 16.91 -10.81 -10.29
N THR A 334 16.82 -12.14 -10.32
CA THR A 334 17.96 -13.05 -10.22
C THR A 334 18.57 -13.35 -11.58
N SER A 335 19.89 -13.23 -11.71
CA SER A 335 20.66 -14.02 -12.66
C SER A 335 20.86 -15.43 -12.08
N SER A 336 20.38 -16.45 -12.78
CA SER A 336 20.40 -17.89 -12.48
C SER A 336 19.24 -18.45 -11.63
N SER A 337 18.70 -19.55 -12.17
CA SER A 337 17.51 -20.33 -11.86
C SER A 337 17.26 -20.66 -10.39
N SER A 338 16.05 -20.38 -9.90
CA SER A 338 15.18 -21.27 -9.10
C SER A 338 14.02 -20.51 -8.44
N VAL A 339 13.00 -20.19 -9.23
CA VAL A 339 11.63 -20.01 -8.71
C VAL A 339 10.72 -20.75 -9.70
N VAL A 340 10.31 -21.95 -9.32
CA VAL A 340 9.21 -22.77 -9.87
C VAL A 340 8.63 -22.33 -11.23
N ASP A 341 9.32 -22.67 -12.31
CA ASP A 341 8.71 -22.72 -13.65
C ASP A 341 8.27 -24.15 -13.93
N ALA A 342 6.98 -24.31 -14.23
CA ALA A 342 6.42 -25.53 -14.78
C ALA A 342 7.09 -25.83 -16.12
N TYR A 343 7.45 -27.10 -16.32
CA TYR A 343 8.03 -27.60 -17.56
C TYR A 343 7.04 -27.45 -18.73
N GLU A 344 7.35 -26.58 -19.68
CA GLU A 344 7.08 -26.84 -21.10
C GLU A 344 8.36 -26.57 -21.89
N GLU A 345 8.83 -27.64 -22.53
CA GLU A 345 10.06 -27.72 -23.30
C GLU A 345 9.88 -26.96 -24.62
N SER A 346 10.66 -25.91 -24.86
CA SER A 346 10.77 -25.28 -26.19
C SER A 346 12.22 -24.98 -26.56
N ASP A 347 12.67 -25.79 -27.52
CA ASP A 347 13.83 -25.74 -28.44
C ASP A 347 14.75 -24.49 -28.46
N PRO A 348 16.10 -24.60 -28.37
CA PRO A 348 17.02 -23.46 -28.20
C PRO A 348 17.34 -22.63 -29.46
N LEU A 349 16.57 -22.75 -30.55
CA LEU A 349 16.92 -22.14 -31.84
C LEU A 349 15.83 -21.20 -32.37
N LYS A 350 15.51 -20.13 -31.63
CA LYS A 350 14.88 -18.92 -32.21
C LYS A 350 15.40 -17.63 -31.56
N PRO A 351 15.83 -16.63 -32.34
CA PRO A 351 16.06 -15.28 -31.82
C PRO A 351 14.68 -14.67 -31.49
N GLY A 352 14.43 -14.44 -30.20
CA GLY A 352 13.13 -14.01 -29.70
C GLY A 352 12.70 -12.65 -30.24
N SER A 353 11.71 -12.67 -31.14
CA SER A 353 10.82 -11.54 -31.37
C SER A 353 9.49 -11.87 -30.67
N GLY A 354 9.08 -11.02 -29.73
CA GLY A 354 7.73 -11.03 -29.13
C GLY A 354 7.54 -11.87 -27.86
N GLY A 355 8.36 -11.68 -26.83
CA GLY A 355 8.03 -12.16 -25.48
C GLY A 355 7.28 -11.09 -24.69
N ASP A 356 6.25 -11.47 -23.92
CA ASP A 356 5.49 -10.57 -23.02
C ASP A 356 6.30 -10.12 -21.78
N ARG A 357 7.62 -10.29 -21.80
CA ARG A 357 8.54 -9.99 -20.70
C ARG A 357 9.96 -9.73 -21.22
N PRO A 358 10.78 -8.96 -20.49
CA PRO A 358 12.18 -8.75 -20.87
C PRO A 358 12.96 -10.08 -20.85
N GLY A 359 13.76 -10.32 -21.90
CA GLY A 359 14.64 -11.48 -21.97
C GLY A 359 15.81 -11.44 -20.97
N PRO A 360 16.54 -12.56 -20.80
CA PRO A 360 17.69 -12.66 -19.90
C PRO A 360 18.77 -11.60 -20.20
N ARG A 361 19.24 -10.90 -19.16
CA ARG A 361 20.18 -9.78 -19.31
C ARG A 361 21.01 -9.48 -18.05
N GLY A 362 22.29 -9.18 -18.24
CA GLY A 362 23.20 -8.68 -17.20
C GLY A 362 23.48 -7.18 -17.33
N GLY A 363 23.87 -6.51 -16.24
CA GLY A 363 24.24 -5.08 -16.27
C GLY A 363 23.12 -4.11 -16.67
N HIS A 364 21.87 -4.54 -16.61
CA HIS A 364 20.69 -3.68 -16.80
C HIS A 364 20.50 -2.78 -15.57
N GLN A 365 19.67 -1.75 -15.67
CA GLN A 365 19.24 -0.97 -14.52
C GLN A 365 17.72 -1.05 -14.34
N LEU A 366 17.30 -1.06 -13.08
CA LEU A 366 15.92 -1.09 -12.66
C LEU A 366 15.68 0.07 -11.68
N VAL A 367 14.64 0.87 -11.89
CA VAL A 367 14.22 1.93 -10.97
C VAL A 367 12.74 1.83 -10.67
N VAL A 368 12.33 2.24 -9.47
CA VAL A 368 10.93 2.33 -9.06
C VAL A 368 10.48 3.78 -9.18
N ASP A 369 9.27 3.95 -9.70
CA ASP A 369 8.54 5.21 -9.61
C ASP A 369 7.75 5.25 -8.30
N PRO A 370 8.13 6.11 -7.32
CA PRO A 370 7.44 6.17 -6.04
C PRO A 370 6.01 6.74 -6.18
N ASP A 371 5.70 7.46 -7.26
CA ASP A 371 4.37 8.05 -7.43
C ASP A 371 3.36 7.03 -7.98
N THR A 372 3.81 6.10 -8.82
CA THR A 372 2.95 5.09 -9.47
C THR A 372 3.18 3.65 -8.99
N GLY A 373 4.26 3.38 -8.26
CA GLY A 373 4.69 2.04 -7.87
C GLY A 373 5.25 1.20 -9.03
N ASN A 374 5.32 1.74 -10.24
CA ASN A 374 5.78 1.02 -11.43
C ASN A 374 7.31 0.86 -11.46
N LEU A 375 7.79 -0.23 -12.04
CA LEU A 375 9.23 -0.47 -12.21
C LEU A 375 9.63 -0.26 -13.66
N TYR A 376 10.72 0.47 -13.89
CA TYR A 376 11.29 0.69 -15.21
C TYR A 376 12.63 -0.03 -15.34
N LEU A 377 12.75 -0.87 -16.37
CA LEU A 377 13.96 -1.60 -16.72
C LEU A 377 14.52 -1.07 -18.03
N PHE A 378 15.80 -0.75 -18.07
CA PHE A 378 16.46 -0.26 -19.28
C PHE A 378 17.77 -1.00 -19.57
N GLY A 379 17.97 -1.33 -20.86
CA GLY A 379 19.20 -1.85 -21.42
C GLY A 379 19.72 -3.15 -20.79
N GLY A 380 21.04 -3.34 -20.80
CA GLY A 380 21.73 -4.55 -20.34
C GLY A 380 22.38 -5.34 -21.48
N TRP A 381 22.91 -6.51 -21.17
CA TRP A 381 23.61 -7.41 -22.10
C TRP A 381 23.02 -8.81 -22.05
N ASN A 382 22.60 -9.36 -23.19
CA ASN A 382 21.87 -10.63 -23.26
C ASN A 382 22.74 -11.88 -23.47
N GLY A 383 24.06 -11.76 -23.38
CA GLY A 383 24.99 -12.84 -23.75
C GLY A 383 25.65 -12.65 -25.12
N THR A 384 25.08 -11.80 -25.97
CA THR A 384 25.58 -11.57 -27.34
C THR A 384 25.77 -10.09 -27.67
N SER A 385 24.84 -9.24 -27.25
CA SER A 385 24.80 -7.82 -27.58
C SER A 385 24.25 -6.99 -26.42
N ASP A 386 24.66 -5.72 -26.39
CA ASP A 386 24.03 -4.72 -25.54
C ASP A 386 22.64 -4.38 -26.07
N LEU A 387 21.74 -4.01 -25.15
CA LEU A 387 20.32 -3.72 -25.41
C LEU A 387 20.00 -2.24 -25.14
N ASP A 388 18.97 -1.73 -25.81
CA ASP A 388 18.42 -0.37 -25.66
C ASP A 388 16.88 -0.35 -25.54
N ASP A 389 16.30 -1.46 -25.08
CA ASP A 389 14.87 -1.58 -24.81
C ASP A 389 14.53 -1.02 -23.42
N LEU A 390 13.36 -0.37 -23.34
CA LEU A 390 12.75 0.13 -22.11
C LEU A 390 11.48 -0.67 -21.82
N TRP A 391 11.45 -1.30 -20.66
CA TRP A 391 10.32 -2.07 -20.15
C TRP A 391 9.73 -1.43 -18.90
N CYS A 392 8.44 -1.64 -18.69
CA CYS A 392 7.71 -1.22 -17.50
C CYS A 392 6.98 -2.43 -16.90
N TYR A 393 7.14 -2.65 -15.60
CA TYR A 393 6.39 -3.65 -14.84
C TYR A 393 5.39 -2.94 -13.92
N GLU A 394 4.14 -3.38 -13.98
CA GLU A 394 3.04 -2.89 -13.16
C GLU A 394 2.76 -3.92 -12.05
N PRO A 395 3.19 -3.70 -10.79
CA PRO A 395 3.07 -4.70 -9.72
C PRO A 395 1.63 -5.09 -9.40
N GLU A 396 0.68 -4.16 -9.54
CA GLU A 396 -0.75 -4.42 -9.29
C GLU A 396 -1.32 -5.45 -10.26
N ARG A 397 -0.86 -5.43 -11.52
CA ARG A 397 -1.32 -6.33 -12.59
C ARG A 397 -0.41 -7.53 -12.82
N ALA A 398 0.77 -7.53 -12.18
CA ALA A 398 1.84 -8.49 -12.39
C ALA A 398 2.21 -8.68 -13.88
N GLN A 399 2.25 -7.57 -14.63
CA GLN A 399 2.44 -7.59 -16.08
C GLN A 399 3.60 -6.69 -16.53
N TRP A 400 4.38 -7.18 -17.50
CA TRP A 400 5.39 -6.40 -18.20
C TRP A 400 4.81 -5.78 -19.47
N SER A 401 5.26 -4.58 -19.79
CA SER A 401 4.94 -3.86 -21.02
C SER A 401 6.20 -3.28 -21.65
N LEU A 402 6.38 -3.52 -22.95
CA LEU A 402 7.47 -2.91 -23.72
C LEU A 402 7.09 -1.46 -24.03
N ARG A 403 7.84 -0.50 -23.48
CA ARG A 403 7.60 0.94 -23.71
C ARG A 403 8.40 1.49 -24.88
N CYS A 404 9.59 0.94 -25.13
CA CYS A 404 10.41 1.29 -26.28
C CYS A 404 11.30 0.11 -26.68
N ALA A 405 11.21 -0.36 -27.92
CA ALA A 405 12.03 -1.48 -28.40
C ALA A 405 13.49 -1.08 -28.67
N HIS A 406 13.70 0.13 -29.19
CA HIS A 406 15.00 0.64 -29.61
C HIS A 406 15.14 2.12 -29.28
N SER A 407 15.59 2.46 -28.07
CA SER A 407 15.71 3.87 -27.68
C SER A 407 16.66 4.66 -28.57
N GLY A 408 17.72 4.04 -29.11
CA GLY A 408 18.65 4.72 -30.02
C GLY A 408 17.98 5.22 -31.31
N ALA A 409 16.98 4.50 -31.83
CA ALA A 409 16.24 4.88 -33.04
C ALA A 409 15.35 6.11 -32.85
N VAL A 410 14.98 6.42 -31.60
CA VAL A 410 14.13 7.57 -31.24
C VAL A 410 14.90 8.67 -30.53
N GLY A 411 16.22 8.76 -30.77
CA GLY A 411 17.09 9.80 -30.20
C GLY A 411 17.45 9.61 -28.72
N GLY A 412 17.15 8.42 -28.17
CA GLY A 412 17.53 8.01 -26.84
C GLY A 412 18.91 7.37 -26.74
N PRO A 413 19.23 6.75 -25.60
CA PRO A 413 20.51 6.13 -25.39
C PRO A 413 20.75 4.99 -26.38
N ALA A 414 21.93 4.93 -27.01
CA ALA A 414 22.37 3.75 -27.75
C ALA A 414 22.47 2.50 -26.83
N PRO A 415 22.44 1.28 -27.39
CA PRO A 415 22.56 0.04 -26.62
C PRO A 415 23.72 0.06 -25.63
N ARG A 416 23.43 -0.36 -24.39
CA ARG A 416 24.38 -0.27 -23.28
C ARG A 416 24.10 -1.24 -22.14
N SER A 417 25.17 -1.70 -21.51
CA SER A 417 25.18 -2.39 -20.21
C SER A 417 26.01 -1.63 -19.18
N CYS A 418 25.86 -1.99 -17.89
CA CYS A 418 26.56 -1.43 -16.72
C CYS A 418 26.45 0.10 -16.57
N HIS A 419 25.39 0.68 -17.12
CA HIS A 419 25.05 2.09 -16.94
C HIS A 419 24.38 2.31 -15.56
N LYS A 420 24.14 3.57 -15.19
CA LYS A 420 23.32 3.94 -14.03
C LYS A 420 22.05 4.64 -14.48
N MET A 421 20.94 4.32 -13.82
CA MET A 421 19.63 4.92 -14.06
C MET A 421 19.06 5.47 -12.76
N ALA A 422 18.45 6.65 -12.81
CA ALA A 422 17.77 7.28 -11.68
C ALA A 422 16.50 7.98 -12.17
N LEU A 423 15.40 7.86 -11.39
CA LEU A 423 14.16 8.57 -11.65
C LEU A 423 14.08 9.81 -10.77
N HIS A 424 13.61 10.93 -11.34
CA HIS A 424 13.23 12.10 -10.55
C HIS A 424 11.77 11.96 -10.06
N PRO A 425 11.52 11.86 -8.75
CA PRO A 425 10.17 11.75 -8.19
C PRO A 425 9.35 13.02 -8.51
N GLY A 426 8.07 12.87 -8.82
CA GLY A 426 7.14 13.96 -9.13
C GLY A 426 7.29 14.59 -10.52
N ARG A 427 8.30 14.21 -11.31
CA ARG A 427 8.50 14.73 -12.70
C ARG A 427 8.46 13.66 -13.78
N GLY A 428 8.54 12.37 -13.42
CA GLY A 428 8.54 11.26 -14.37
C GLY A 428 9.73 11.26 -15.34
N ILE A 429 10.89 11.81 -14.93
CA ILE A 429 12.09 11.91 -15.79
C ILE A 429 13.10 10.82 -15.40
N LEU A 430 13.54 10.02 -16.38
CA LEU A 430 14.54 8.96 -16.22
C LEU A 430 15.92 9.43 -16.72
N TYR A 431 16.87 9.59 -15.80
CA TYR A 431 18.25 9.90 -16.13
C TYR A 431 19.05 8.62 -16.36
N THR A 432 19.74 8.52 -17.49
CA THR A 432 20.62 7.38 -17.82
C THR A 432 22.04 7.87 -18.11
N ILE A 433 23.02 7.33 -17.38
CA ILE A 433 24.42 7.78 -17.42
C ILE A 433 25.38 6.60 -17.55
N GLY A 434 26.39 6.78 -18.41
CA GLY A 434 27.47 5.83 -18.57
C GLY A 434 27.11 4.60 -19.41
N ARG A 435 28.10 3.73 -19.58
CA ARG A 435 28.01 2.39 -20.18
C ARG A 435 29.29 1.62 -19.89
N TYR A 436 29.26 0.30 -20.00
CA TYR A 436 30.48 -0.49 -20.08
C TYR A 436 31.22 -0.18 -21.39
N LEU A 437 32.54 -0.04 -21.29
CA LEU A 437 33.46 0.07 -22.42
C LEU A 437 34.61 -0.88 -22.19
N ASP A 438 34.87 -1.72 -23.20
CA ASP A 438 36.07 -2.53 -23.23
C ASP A 438 37.31 -1.62 -23.22
N ASN A 439 38.42 -2.10 -22.66
CA ASN A 439 39.64 -1.32 -22.44
C ASN A 439 40.16 -0.67 -23.72
N ALA A 440 40.02 -1.33 -24.86
CA ALA A 440 40.41 -0.82 -26.18
C ALA A 440 39.55 0.38 -26.65
N MET A 441 38.35 0.56 -26.10
CA MET A 441 37.37 1.58 -26.51
C MET A 441 37.27 2.77 -25.53
N ARG A 442 38.06 2.78 -24.45
CA ARG A 442 38.08 3.83 -23.42
C ARG A 442 38.84 5.08 -23.87
N VAL A 443 38.37 5.70 -24.96
CA VAL A 443 38.80 7.03 -25.38
C VAL A 443 37.88 8.11 -24.81
N PRO A 444 38.37 9.33 -24.52
CA PRO A 444 37.57 10.40 -23.93
C PRO A 444 36.25 10.68 -24.67
N GLU A 445 36.21 10.56 -25.99
CA GLU A 445 34.98 10.74 -26.79
C GLU A 445 33.88 9.72 -26.45
N ASN A 446 34.26 8.48 -26.10
CA ASN A 446 33.32 7.39 -25.81
C ASN A 446 32.80 7.39 -24.37
N MET A 447 33.42 8.16 -23.47
CA MET A 447 33.11 8.19 -22.03
C MET A 447 32.07 9.24 -21.63
N LYS A 448 31.51 9.99 -22.61
CA LYS A 448 30.89 11.31 -22.36
C LYS A 448 29.41 11.40 -22.75
N VAL A 449 28.52 10.62 -22.14
CA VAL A 449 27.08 10.68 -22.52
C VAL A 449 26.09 10.56 -21.34
N CYS A 450 25.17 11.53 -21.25
CA CYS A 450 24.06 11.60 -20.30
C CYS A 450 22.74 11.90 -21.02
N TYR A 451 21.70 11.11 -20.73
CA TYR A 451 20.36 11.21 -21.33
C TYR A 451 19.31 11.44 -20.24
N ARG A 452 18.20 12.11 -20.61
CA ARG A 452 16.99 12.19 -19.80
C ARG A 452 15.73 11.83 -20.58
#